data_AF-A0A7S2U7W4-F1
#
_entry.id   AF-A0A7S2U7W4-F1
#
_cell.length_a   1.000
_cell.length_b   1.000
_cell.length_c   1.000
_cell.angle_alpha   90.00
_cell.angle_beta   90.00
_cell.angle_gamma   90.00
#
_symmetry.space_group_name_H-M   'P 1'
#
loop_
_entity.id
_entity.type
_entity.pdbx_description
1 polymer ?
#
loop_
_entity_poly.entity_id
_entity_poly.type
_entity_poly.pdbx_seq_one_letter_code
_entity_poly.pdbx_strand_id
1 'polypeptide(L)'
;MLALRTALAPSTRRTFARSFASSAGANLNKSLVETDPELSQLIEQEKARQRSSLVLIASENFTSRAVLDALGSVLSNKYSEGYPGARYYGGNENIDQVEMMCQKRALEAFHLDSEEWGVNVQSLSGSPANFQVYTALLEPHDRILSLDLPHGGHLSHGYQTATKKISMVSRYFESMPYRLNEETGQIDYDEMERSALLFRPKLIVAGGSPGSLL
;
A
#
# COMPACT_ATOMS: atom_id res chain seq x y z
N MET A 1 59.32 9.71 61.93
CA MET A 1 58.51 8.71 61.20
C MET A 1 58.24 9.24 59.80
N LEU A 2 58.54 8.38 58.83
CA LEU A 2 58.55 8.57 57.39
C LEU A 2 57.13 8.46 56.80
N ALA A 3 56.75 9.31 55.84
CA ALA A 3 55.77 9.02 54.76
C ALA A 3 55.71 10.22 53.79
N LEU A 4 56.52 10.24 52.73
CA LEU A 4 56.20 9.82 51.33
C LEU A 4 55.02 10.54 50.63
N ARG A 5 55.41 11.43 49.69
CA ARG A 5 54.95 11.66 48.30
C ARG A 5 53.45 11.39 47.98
N THR A 6 52.76 12.30 47.30
CA THR A 6 52.79 12.34 45.82
C THR A 6 52.12 13.62 45.28
N ALA A 7 52.77 14.24 44.29
CA ALA A 7 52.20 15.34 43.49
C ALA A 7 51.23 14.76 42.45
N LEU A 8 49.99 15.27 42.43
CA LEU A 8 49.01 14.98 41.39
C LEU A 8 49.32 15.82 40.15
N ALA A 9 49.65 15.16 39.05
CA ALA A 9 49.79 15.78 37.73
C ALA A 9 48.40 16.21 37.19
N PRO A 10 48.31 17.28 36.39
CA PRO A 10 47.04 17.70 35.81
C PRO A 10 46.59 16.68 34.76
N SER A 11 45.38 16.14 34.94
CA SER A 11 44.76 15.25 33.96
C SER A 11 44.46 16.05 32.68
N THR A 12 45.18 15.75 31.61
CA THR A 12 44.80 16.17 30.26
C THR A 12 43.47 15.53 29.92
N ARG A 13 42.39 16.34 29.94
CA ARG A 13 41.12 15.97 29.32
C ARG A 13 41.38 15.75 27.84
N ARG A 14 41.54 14.49 27.43
CA ARG A 14 41.42 14.09 26.02
C ARG A 14 39.98 14.37 25.60
N THR A 15 39.77 15.50 24.93
CA THR A 15 38.64 15.69 24.04
C THR A 15 38.75 14.63 22.95
N PHE A 16 38.04 13.51 23.12
CA PHE A 16 37.69 12.63 22.02
C PHE A 16 36.74 13.41 21.11
N ALA A 17 37.33 14.17 20.18
CA ALA A 17 36.59 14.81 19.11
C ALA A 17 35.87 13.73 18.31
N ARG A 18 34.55 13.91 18.17
CA ARG A 18 33.65 13.16 17.28
C ARG A 18 34.25 13.06 15.88
N SER A 19 34.92 11.95 15.57
CA SER A 19 35.47 11.70 14.23
C SER A 19 34.71 10.63 13.43
N PHE A 20 33.63 10.06 13.97
CA PHE A 20 32.87 9.01 13.27
C PHE A 20 31.74 9.53 12.35
N ALA A 21 31.48 10.84 12.32
CA ALA A 21 30.29 11.40 11.68
C ALA A 21 30.52 12.13 10.33
N SER A 22 31.73 12.14 9.76
CA SER A 22 32.01 13.07 8.64
C SER A 22 31.85 12.50 7.22
N SER A 23 31.94 11.19 6.98
CA SER A 23 31.82 10.64 5.61
C SER A 23 30.46 10.02 5.31
N ALA A 24 29.90 9.24 6.23
CA ALA A 24 28.61 8.55 6.02
C ALA A 24 27.41 9.52 6.03
N GLY A 25 27.38 10.47 6.98
CA GLY A 25 26.31 11.47 7.05
C GLY A 25 26.32 12.47 5.89
N ALA A 26 27.50 12.76 5.33
CA ALA A 26 27.62 13.61 4.15
C ALA A 26 27.03 12.97 2.88
N ASN A 27 27.09 11.64 2.77
CA ASN A 27 26.51 10.93 1.63
C ASN A 27 24.97 10.90 1.64
N LEU A 28 24.32 10.94 2.81
CA LEU A 28 22.86 10.87 2.91
C LEU A 28 22.14 12.16 2.44
N ASN A 29 22.85 13.27 2.31
CA ASN A 29 22.29 14.56 1.87
C ASN A 29 22.65 14.90 0.41
N LYS A 30 23.36 14.01 -0.30
CA LYS A 30 23.66 14.21 -1.72
C LYS A 30 22.40 14.02 -2.55
N SER A 31 22.32 14.71 -3.69
CA SER A 31 21.24 14.50 -4.64
C SER A 31 21.31 13.10 -5.28
N LEU A 32 20.19 12.65 -5.86
CA LEU A 32 20.17 11.40 -6.62
C LEU A 32 21.17 11.44 -7.79
N VAL A 33 21.28 12.58 -8.48
CA VAL A 33 22.20 12.76 -9.62
C VAL A 33 23.65 12.51 -9.21
N GLU A 34 24.05 12.97 -8.03
CA GLU A 34 25.41 12.79 -7.51
C GLU A 34 25.64 11.39 -6.92
N THR A 35 24.60 10.76 -6.39
CA THR A 35 24.70 9.49 -5.65
C THR A 35 24.56 8.29 -6.57
N ASP A 36 23.64 8.36 -7.53
CA ASP A 36 23.30 7.30 -8.48
C ASP A 36 22.93 7.92 -9.86
N PRO A 37 23.94 8.34 -10.64
CA PRO A 37 23.72 8.94 -11.95
C PRO A 37 23.08 7.99 -12.96
N GLU A 38 23.27 6.67 -12.81
CA GLU A 38 22.66 5.66 -13.68
C GLU A 38 21.14 5.63 -13.48
N LEU A 39 20.68 5.53 -12.23
CA LEU A 39 19.25 5.59 -11.92
C LEU A 39 18.65 6.95 -12.32
N SER A 40 19.37 8.05 -12.09
CA SER A 40 18.91 9.37 -12.53
C SER A 40 18.69 9.42 -14.05
N GLN A 41 19.57 8.80 -14.84
CA GLN A 41 19.42 8.75 -16.29
C GLN A 41 18.21 7.93 -16.71
N LEU A 42 17.96 6.79 -16.07
CA LEU A 42 16.77 5.96 -16.34
C LEU A 42 15.47 6.70 -16.02
N ILE A 43 15.42 7.49 -14.94
CA ILE A 43 14.26 8.32 -14.60
C ILE A 43 13.99 9.38 -15.66
N GLU A 44 15.03 10.04 -16.20
CA GLU A 44 14.86 11.02 -17.28
C GLU A 44 14.40 10.36 -18.59
N GLN A 45 14.88 9.15 -18.89
CA GLN A 45 14.40 8.36 -20.03
C GLN A 45 12.91 8.01 -19.88
N GLU A 46 12.47 7.59 -18.69
CA GLU A 46 11.04 7.29 -18.45
C GLU A 46 10.17 8.54 -18.52
N LYS A 47 10.64 9.68 -18.00
CA LYS A 47 9.95 10.98 -18.18
C LYS A 47 9.79 11.33 -19.66
N ALA A 48 10.83 11.14 -20.46
CA ALA A 48 10.77 11.39 -21.89
C ALA A 48 9.77 10.45 -22.58
N ARG A 49 9.82 9.14 -22.27
CA ARG A 49 8.88 8.14 -22.77
C ARG A 49 7.44 8.53 -22.46
N GLN A 50 7.12 8.88 -21.21
CA GLN A 50 5.77 9.29 -20.81
C GLN A 50 5.29 10.54 -21.56
N ARG A 51 6.17 11.54 -21.73
CA ARG A 51 5.84 12.78 -22.47
C ARG A 51 5.59 12.55 -23.96
N SER A 52 6.25 11.57 -24.55
CA SER A 52 6.13 11.25 -25.98
C SER A 52 5.17 10.10 -26.28
N SER A 53 4.42 9.60 -25.29
CA SER A 53 3.50 8.47 -25.44
C SER A 53 2.04 8.90 -25.33
N LEU A 54 1.18 8.28 -26.14
CA LEU A 54 -0.25 8.25 -25.89
C LEU A 54 -0.54 7.06 -24.97
N VAL A 55 -0.77 7.33 -23.68
CA VAL A 55 -1.05 6.30 -22.68
C VAL A 55 -2.55 5.99 -22.69
N LEU A 56 -2.90 4.79 -23.17
CA LEU A 56 -4.29 4.31 -23.30
C LEU A 56 -4.62 3.15 -22.34
N ILE A 57 -3.73 2.85 -21.39
CA ILE A 57 -3.97 1.85 -20.37
C ILE A 57 -4.94 2.46 -19.34
N ALA A 58 -6.14 1.89 -19.22
CA ALA A 58 -7.23 2.47 -18.43
C ALA A 58 -6.92 2.63 -16.93
N SER A 59 -5.99 1.85 -16.39
CA SER A 59 -5.57 1.89 -15.00
C SER A 59 -4.37 2.81 -14.73
N GLU A 60 -3.72 3.34 -15.77
CA GLU A 60 -2.61 4.28 -15.62
C GLU A 60 -3.10 5.73 -15.53
N ASN A 61 -2.39 6.55 -14.75
CA ASN A 61 -2.67 7.97 -14.64
C ASN A 61 -1.40 8.74 -14.21
N PHE A 62 -1.39 10.05 -14.42
CA PHE A 62 -0.30 10.92 -13.98
C PHE A 62 -0.70 11.64 -12.70
N THR A 63 0.04 11.37 -11.62
CA THR A 63 -0.22 12.03 -10.34
C THR A 63 0.27 13.48 -10.34
N SER A 64 -0.26 14.29 -9.42
CA SER A 64 0.16 15.68 -9.27
C SER A 64 1.54 15.79 -8.63
N ARG A 65 2.22 16.91 -8.89
CA ARG A 65 3.52 17.21 -8.26
C ARG A 65 3.43 17.22 -6.72
N ALA A 66 2.34 17.77 -6.17
CA ALA A 66 2.13 17.85 -4.73
C ALA A 66 2.10 16.47 -4.05
N VAL A 67 1.55 15.44 -4.72
CA VAL A 67 1.56 14.06 -4.22
C VAL A 67 2.98 13.51 -4.20
N LEU A 68 3.78 13.76 -5.25
CA LEU A 68 5.17 13.33 -5.32
C LEU A 68 6.04 14.03 -4.25
N ASP A 69 5.81 15.32 -3.99
CA ASP A 69 6.50 16.06 -2.93
C ASP A 69 6.23 15.45 -1.54
N ALA A 70 4.99 14.99 -1.29
CA ALA A 70 4.63 14.32 -0.04
C ALA A 70 5.26 12.92 0.08
N LEU A 71 5.26 12.12 -1.00
CA LEU A 71 5.87 10.78 -1.02
C LEU A 71 7.38 10.82 -0.75
N GLY A 72 8.08 11.84 -1.27
CA GLY A 72 9.52 12.06 -1.03
C GLY A 72 9.86 12.76 0.28
N SER A 73 8.88 12.98 1.16
CA SER A 73 9.08 13.73 2.40
C SER A 73 9.63 12.88 3.55
N VAL A 74 10.02 13.57 4.63
CA VAL A 74 10.54 12.96 5.87
C VAL A 74 9.51 12.15 6.65
N LEU A 75 8.23 12.18 6.26
CA LEU A 75 7.19 11.34 6.89
C LEU A 75 7.54 9.85 6.80
N SER A 76 8.22 9.45 5.73
CA SER A 76 8.74 8.09 5.52
C SER A 76 9.70 7.60 6.61
N ASN A 77 10.30 8.50 7.39
CA ASN A 77 11.22 8.14 8.46
C ASN A 77 10.51 7.65 9.73
N LYS A 78 9.18 7.84 9.83
CA LYS A 78 8.46 7.58 11.08
C LYS A 78 7.79 6.22 11.09
N TYR A 79 8.07 5.46 12.14
CA TYR A 79 7.39 4.22 12.46
C TYR A 79 6.19 4.49 13.38
N SER A 80 4.98 4.12 12.94
CA SER A 80 3.71 4.55 13.54
C SER A 80 2.68 3.42 13.65
N GLU A 81 3.09 2.23 14.09
CA GLU A 81 2.17 1.10 14.32
C GLU A 81 1.04 1.47 15.29
N GLY A 82 -0.16 0.95 14.98
CA GLY A 82 -1.42 1.28 15.65
C GLY A 82 -2.23 2.31 14.85
N TYR A 83 -3.17 2.96 15.54
CA TYR A 83 -4.04 4.00 14.97
C TYR A 83 -3.83 5.32 15.71
N PRO A 84 -4.29 6.47 15.17
CA PRO A 84 -4.23 7.75 15.86
C PRO A 84 -4.76 7.68 17.30
N GLY A 85 -4.01 8.23 18.25
CA GLY A 85 -4.35 8.17 19.69
C GLY A 85 -4.10 6.81 20.36
N ALA A 86 -3.79 5.76 19.61
CA ALA A 86 -3.53 4.40 20.09
C ALA A 86 -2.28 3.79 19.42
N ARG A 87 -1.17 4.54 19.45
CA ARG A 87 0.11 4.12 18.89
C ARG A 87 0.92 3.29 19.89
N TYR A 88 1.65 2.31 19.39
CA TYR A 88 2.60 1.54 20.21
C TYR A 88 3.90 2.32 20.52
N TYR A 89 4.20 3.35 19.71
CA TYR A 89 5.42 4.15 19.82
C TYR A 89 5.11 5.64 19.99
N GLY A 90 6.00 6.35 20.70
CA GLY A 90 5.91 7.80 20.89
C GLY A 90 6.30 8.62 19.65
N GLY A 91 6.10 9.95 19.74
CA GLY A 91 6.53 10.93 18.74
C GLY A 91 5.67 10.97 17.46
N ASN A 92 4.41 10.53 17.54
CA ASN A 92 3.49 10.42 16.40
C ASN A 92 2.49 11.58 16.31
N GLU A 93 2.71 12.69 17.03
CA GLU A 93 1.76 13.80 17.16
C GLU A 93 1.38 14.41 15.80
N ASN A 94 2.37 14.52 14.89
CA ASN A 94 2.14 14.99 13.53
C ASN A 94 1.59 13.89 12.62
N ILE A 95 2.02 12.63 12.82
CA ILE A 95 1.55 11.49 12.00
C ILE A 95 0.07 11.23 12.24
N ASP A 96 -0.38 11.33 13.49
CA ASP A 96 -1.78 11.21 13.87
C ASP A 96 -2.62 12.31 13.20
N GLN A 97 -2.13 13.56 13.17
CA GLN A 97 -2.80 14.64 12.44
C GLN A 97 -2.88 14.36 10.93
N VAL A 98 -1.81 13.83 10.32
CA VAL A 98 -1.82 13.45 8.90
C VAL A 98 -2.84 12.36 8.63
N GLU A 99 -2.85 11.29 9.43
CA GLU A 99 -3.75 10.16 9.23
C GLU A 99 -5.22 10.53 9.47
N MET A 100 -5.53 11.25 10.55
CA MET A 100 -6.89 11.73 10.82
C MET A 100 -7.38 12.69 9.73
N MET A 101 -6.50 13.58 9.23
CA MET A 101 -6.84 14.45 8.09
C MET A 101 -7.11 13.64 6.83
N CYS A 102 -6.33 12.58 6.57
CA CYS A 102 -6.53 11.69 5.43
C CYS A 102 -7.88 10.95 5.53
N GLN A 103 -8.19 10.37 6.68
CA GLN A 103 -9.46 9.68 6.95
C GLN A 103 -10.65 10.62 6.75
N LYS A 104 -10.61 11.81 7.36
CA LYS A 104 -11.65 12.83 7.20
C LYS A 104 -11.87 13.18 5.72
N ARG A 105 -10.80 13.51 5.00
CA ARG A 105 -10.89 13.88 3.58
C ARG A 105 -11.36 12.73 2.69
N ALA A 106 -11.03 11.48 3.03
CA ALA A 106 -11.52 10.32 2.32
C ALA A 106 -13.05 10.20 2.43
N LEU A 107 -13.60 10.33 3.64
CA LEU A 107 -15.07 10.34 3.84
C LEU A 107 -15.73 11.52 3.11
N GLU A 108 -15.17 12.73 3.21
CA GLU A 108 -15.66 13.92 2.52
C GLU A 108 -15.67 13.74 0.99
N ALA A 109 -14.63 13.15 0.41
CA ALA A 109 -14.52 12.94 -1.04
C ALA A 109 -15.61 12.03 -1.60
N PHE A 110 -16.12 11.09 -0.79
CA PHE A 110 -17.22 10.20 -1.15
C PHE A 110 -18.58 10.64 -0.58
N HIS A 111 -18.66 11.84 0.03
CA HIS A 111 -19.87 12.39 0.65
C HIS A 111 -20.50 11.46 1.70
N LEU A 112 -19.67 10.82 2.51
CA LEU A 112 -20.10 9.86 3.52
C LEU A 112 -20.26 10.52 4.89
N ASP A 113 -21.32 10.17 5.61
CA ASP A 113 -21.51 10.54 7.01
C ASP A 113 -20.55 9.72 7.90
N SER A 114 -19.76 10.40 8.73
CA SER A 114 -18.79 9.78 9.63
C SER A 114 -19.43 8.96 10.75
N GLU A 115 -20.72 9.17 11.04
CA GLU A 115 -21.45 8.35 12.02
C GLU A 115 -21.86 6.98 11.43
N GLU A 116 -21.98 6.88 10.11
CA GLU A 116 -22.34 5.64 9.41
C GLU A 116 -21.13 4.93 8.80
N TRP A 117 -20.10 5.69 8.41
CA TRP A 117 -18.95 5.20 7.67
C TRP A 117 -17.64 5.47 8.40
N GLY A 118 -16.87 4.40 8.61
CA GLY A 118 -15.46 4.46 8.95
C GLY A 118 -14.58 4.26 7.70
N VAL A 119 -13.30 4.61 7.81
CA VAL A 119 -12.31 4.36 6.75
C VAL A 119 -10.96 3.96 7.33
N ASN A 120 -10.33 2.97 6.70
CA ASN A 120 -8.93 2.63 6.93
C ASN A 120 -8.10 3.12 5.74
N VAL A 121 -7.07 3.93 6.01
CA VAL A 121 -6.17 4.52 5.00
C VAL A 121 -4.75 3.93 5.04
N GLN A 122 -4.56 2.80 5.72
CA GLN A 122 -3.25 2.17 5.96
C GLN A 122 -2.93 1.02 4.98
N SER A 123 -3.92 0.53 4.23
CA SER A 123 -3.64 -0.55 3.27
C SER A 123 -2.69 -0.08 2.16
N LEU A 124 -1.66 -0.89 1.89
CA LEU A 124 -0.53 -0.50 1.04
C LEU A 124 -0.90 -0.43 -0.46
N SER A 125 -1.93 -1.16 -0.89
CA SER A 125 -2.40 -1.20 -2.28
C SER A 125 -3.76 -1.92 -2.35
N GLY A 126 -4.38 -1.98 -3.53
CA GLY A 126 -5.72 -2.59 -3.70
C GLY A 126 -5.76 -4.10 -3.44
N SER A 127 -4.77 -4.86 -3.90
CA SER A 127 -4.71 -6.32 -3.66
C SER A 127 -4.65 -6.70 -2.17
N PRO A 128 -3.73 -6.15 -1.34
CA PRO A 128 -3.75 -6.43 0.09
C PRO A 128 -4.98 -5.86 0.80
N ALA A 129 -5.57 -4.73 0.35
CA ALA A 129 -6.81 -4.22 0.91
C ALA A 129 -7.95 -5.26 0.83
N ASN A 130 -8.15 -5.85 -0.34
CA ASN A 130 -9.15 -6.92 -0.51
C ASN A 130 -8.84 -8.12 0.38
N PHE A 131 -7.58 -8.57 0.44
CA PHE A 131 -7.20 -9.70 1.30
C PHE A 131 -7.45 -9.42 2.78
N GLN A 132 -7.17 -8.18 3.25
CA GLN A 132 -7.44 -7.74 4.62
C GLN A 132 -8.93 -7.74 4.93
N VAL A 133 -9.78 -7.30 4.01
CA VAL A 133 -11.25 -7.37 4.16
C VAL A 133 -11.70 -8.82 4.31
N TYR A 134 -11.20 -9.73 3.46
CA TYR A 134 -11.56 -11.14 3.56
C TYR A 134 -11.09 -11.74 4.90
N THR A 135 -9.84 -11.51 5.31
CA THR A 135 -9.34 -12.00 6.60
C THR A 135 -10.07 -11.40 7.80
N ALA A 136 -10.62 -10.19 7.68
CA ALA A 136 -11.39 -9.56 8.76
C ALA A 136 -12.82 -10.11 8.89
N LEU A 137 -13.44 -10.50 7.77
CA LEU A 137 -14.86 -10.88 7.73
C LEU A 137 -15.11 -12.37 7.57
N LEU A 138 -14.11 -13.12 7.12
CA LEU A 138 -14.21 -14.52 6.73
C LEU A 138 -13.16 -15.36 7.43
N GLU A 139 -13.54 -16.60 7.73
CA GLU A 139 -12.60 -17.63 8.15
C GLU A 139 -11.90 -18.26 6.93
N PRO A 140 -10.72 -18.88 7.10
CA PRO A 140 -10.12 -19.70 6.05
C PRO A 140 -11.12 -20.71 5.49
N HIS A 141 -11.15 -20.86 4.16
CA HIS A 141 -12.07 -21.69 3.38
C HIS A 141 -13.54 -21.24 3.32
N ASP A 142 -13.88 -20.07 3.89
CA ASP A 142 -15.15 -19.45 3.60
C ASP A 142 -15.27 -19.06 2.12
N ARG A 143 -16.53 -18.93 1.67
CA ARG A 143 -16.87 -18.87 0.26
C ARG A 143 -17.01 -17.43 -0.23
N ILE A 144 -16.34 -17.13 -1.34
CA ILE A 144 -16.36 -15.82 -2.02
C ILE A 144 -16.90 -15.99 -3.44
N LEU A 145 -17.86 -15.15 -3.82
CA LEU A 145 -18.40 -15.08 -5.18
C LEU A 145 -17.96 -13.77 -5.85
N SER A 146 -17.31 -13.84 -7.01
CA SER A 146 -16.72 -12.67 -7.70
C SER A 146 -16.75 -12.78 -9.22
N LEU A 147 -16.55 -11.68 -9.95
CA LEU A 147 -16.53 -11.70 -11.42
C LEU A 147 -15.32 -12.48 -11.94
N ASP A 148 -15.54 -13.39 -12.91
CA ASP A 148 -14.47 -14.21 -13.51
C ASP A 148 -13.39 -13.32 -14.16
N LEU A 149 -12.11 -13.70 -14.03
CA LEU A 149 -10.98 -12.90 -14.52
C LEU A 149 -11.04 -12.64 -16.03
N PRO A 150 -11.33 -13.64 -16.91
CA PRO A 150 -11.50 -13.40 -18.34
C PRO A 150 -12.74 -12.58 -18.68
N HIS A 151 -13.68 -12.41 -17.75
CA HIS A 151 -14.93 -11.67 -17.92
C HIS A 151 -14.89 -10.28 -17.27
N GLY A 152 -13.71 -9.74 -16.97
CA GLY A 152 -13.56 -8.41 -16.35
C GLY A 152 -13.25 -8.45 -14.87
N GLY A 153 -12.98 -9.60 -14.28
CA GLY A 153 -12.60 -9.72 -12.87
C GLY A 153 -11.22 -9.13 -12.53
N HIS A 154 -10.79 -9.33 -11.30
CA HIS A 154 -9.43 -8.97 -10.85
C HIS A 154 -8.82 -10.12 -10.05
N LEU A 155 -7.49 -10.30 -10.12
CA LEU A 155 -6.81 -11.40 -9.44
C LEU A 155 -7.05 -11.44 -7.93
N SER A 156 -7.19 -10.27 -7.29
CA SER A 156 -7.48 -10.17 -5.85
C SER A 156 -8.93 -10.50 -5.48
N HIS A 157 -9.79 -10.88 -6.44
CA HIS A 157 -11.15 -11.35 -6.16
C HIS A 157 -11.23 -12.89 -6.12
N GLY A 158 -10.12 -13.58 -6.43
CA GLY A 158 -10.07 -15.03 -6.60
C GLY A 158 -9.90 -15.41 -8.07
N TYR A 159 -8.95 -16.30 -8.34
CA TYR A 159 -8.75 -16.86 -9.67
C TYR A 159 -8.05 -18.22 -9.59
N GLN A 160 -8.62 -19.19 -10.29
CA GLN A 160 -8.07 -20.54 -10.43
C GLN A 160 -8.42 -21.10 -11.81
N THR A 161 -7.56 -21.98 -12.31
CA THR A 161 -7.84 -22.81 -13.48
C THR A 161 -8.31 -24.19 -13.01
N ALA A 162 -8.71 -25.05 -13.95
CA ALA A 162 -9.06 -26.45 -13.65
C ALA A 162 -7.96 -27.22 -12.92
N THR A 163 -6.70 -26.80 -13.06
CA THR A 163 -5.53 -27.51 -12.52
C THR A 163 -4.82 -26.77 -11.39
N LYS A 164 -5.08 -25.47 -11.17
CA LYS A 164 -4.28 -24.66 -10.26
C LYS A 164 -5.02 -23.45 -9.69
N LYS A 165 -4.90 -23.26 -8.37
CA LYS A 165 -5.24 -22.01 -7.68
C LYS A 165 -4.13 -20.97 -7.89
N ILE A 166 -4.44 -19.94 -8.69
CA ILE A 166 -3.47 -18.90 -9.13
C ILE A 166 -3.39 -17.79 -8.10
N SER A 167 -4.54 -17.21 -7.74
CA SER A 167 -4.62 -16.16 -6.73
C SER A 167 -4.42 -16.73 -5.33
N MET A 168 -3.80 -15.93 -4.46
CA MET A 168 -3.71 -16.24 -3.04
C MET A 168 -5.10 -16.32 -2.39
N VAL A 169 -6.05 -15.50 -2.86
CA VAL A 169 -7.43 -15.52 -2.37
C VAL A 169 -8.04 -16.90 -2.56
N SER A 170 -7.92 -17.50 -3.74
CA SER A 170 -8.44 -18.86 -4.01
C SER A 170 -7.71 -19.96 -3.22
N ARG A 171 -6.52 -19.69 -2.68
CA ARG A 171 -5.79 -20.65 -1.83
C ARG A 171 -6.28 -20.63 -0.39
N TYR A 172 -6.54 -19.44 0.15
CA TYR A 172 -6.98 -19.27 1.54
C TYR A 172 -8.51 -19.32 1.70
N PHE A 173 -9.26 -18.97 0.66
CA PHE A 173 -10.72 -18.95 0.61
C PHE A 173 -11.21 -19.80 -0.56
N GLU A 174 -12.46 -20.25 -0.52
CA GLU A 174 -13.06 -20.98 -1.63
C GLU A 174 -13.79 -19.98 -2.55
N SER A 175 -13.20 -19.69 -3.71
CA SER A 175 -13.74 -18.73 -4.67
C SER A 175 -14.49 -19.41 -5.81
N MET A 176 -15.68 -18.91 -6.17
CA MET A 176 -16.40 -19.30 -7.38
C MET A 176 -16.71 -18.06 -8.22
N PRO A 177 -16.55 -18.10 -9.55
CA PRO A 177 -16.84 -16.94 -10.39
C PRO A 177 -18.33 -16.83 -10.74
N TYR A 178 -18.84 -15.60 -10.90
CA TYR A 178 -19.97 -15.28 -11.78
C TYR A 178 -19.45 -14.64 -13.08
N ARG A 179 -20.28 -14.61 -14.13
CA ARG A 179 -19.85 -14.26 -15.48
C ARG A 179 -20.74 -13.19 -16.13
N LEU A 180 -20.26 -12.68 -17.25
CA LEU A 180 -21.06 -11.90 -18.18
C LEU A 180 -21.93 -12.84 -19.02
N ASN A 181 -23.10 -12.37 -19.43
CA ASN A 181 -23.83 -12.88 -20.57
C ASN A 181 -23.06 -12.47 -21.84
N GLU A 182 -22.55 -13.44 -22.60
CA GLU A 182 -21.65 -13.21 -23.74
C GLU A 182 -22.34 -12.52 -24.92
N GLU A 183 -23.67 -12.60 -25.03
CA GLU A 183 -24.43 -11.93 -26.09
C GLU A 183 -24.57 -10.42 -25.82
N THR A 184 -24.75 -10.05 -24.55
CA THR A 184 -24.98 -8.64 -24.14
C THR A 184 -23.72 -7.93 -23.63
N GLY A 185 -22.70 -8.68 -23.22
CA GLY A 185 -21.51 -8.17 -22.55
C GLY A 185 -21.76 -7.64 -21.14
N GLN A 186 -22.95 -7.88 -20.56
CA GLN A 186 -23.34 -7.43 -19.22
C GLN A 186 -23.27 -8.59 -18.21
N ILE A 187 -23.19 -8.29 -16.92
CA ILE A 187 -23.23 -9.33 -15.86
C ILE A 187 -24.55 -10.10 -15.97
N ASP A 188 -24.46 -11.44 -15.98
CA ASP A 188 -25.63 -12.31 -15.90
C ASP A 188 -26.08 -12.44 -14.44
N TYR A 189 -26.90 -11.48 -13.99
CA TYR A 189 -27.37 -11.44 -12.61
C TYR A 189 -28.29 -12.61 -12.26
N ASP A 190 -29.04 -13.14 -13.23
CA ASP A 190 -29.95 -14.28 -13.00
C ASP A 190 -29.17 -15.58 -12.77
N GLU A 191 -28.09 -15.81 -13.53
CA GLU A 191 -27.19 -16.93 -13.29
C GLU A 191 -26.37 -16.72 -12.01
N MET A 192 -25.91 -15.49 -11.75
CA MET A 192 -25.23 -15.14 -10.51
C MET A 192 -26.09 -15.48 -9.28
N GLU A 193 -27.38 -15.13 -9.28
CA GLU A 193 -28.31 -15.44 -8.19
C GLU A 193 -28.49 -16.97 -8.01
N ARG A 194 -28.75 -17.70 -9.10
CA ARG A 194 -28.86 -19.17 -9.09
C ARG A 194 -27.61 -19.82 -8.51
N SER A 195 -26.45 -19.40 -8.99
CA SER A 195 -25.14 -19.86 -8.51
C SER A 195 -24.92 -19.51 -7.03
N ALA A 196 -25.30 -18.31 -6.58
CA ALA A 196 -25.18 -17.90 -5.19
C ALA A 196 -26.04 -18.76 -4.24
N LEU A 197 -27.25 -19.15 -4.64
CA LEU A 197 -28.13 -20.01 -3.83
C LEU A 197 -27.54 -21.41 -3.61
N LEU A 198 -26.85 -21.95 -4.62
CA LEU A 198 -26.18 -23.26 -4.54
C LEU A 198 -24.85 -23.18 -3.78
N PHE A 199 -24.03 -22.19 -4.13
CA PHE A 199 -22.68 -22.03 -3.58
C PHE A 199 -22.68 -21.42 -2.18
N ARG A 200 -23.71 -20.67 -1.80
CA ARG A 200 -23.86 -20.02 -0.48
C ARG A 200 -22.60 -19.21 -0.10
N PRO A 201 -22.21 -18.19 -0.89
CA PRO A 201 -21.08 -17.34 -0.55
C PRO A 201 -21.37 -16.58 0.75
N LYS A 202 -20.33 -16.39 1.58
CA LYS A 202 -20.39 -15.48 2.74
C LYS A 202 -20.10 -14.04 2.35
N LEU A 203 -19.43 -13.83 1.21
CA LEU A 203 -19.12 -12.51 0.67
C LEU A 203 -19.25 -12.52 -0.86
N ILE A 204 -19.86 -11.48 -1.40
CA ILE A 204 -19.98 -11.25 -2.83
C ILE A 204 -19.19 -9.98 -3.18
N VAL A 205 -18.29 -10.07 -4.17
CA VAL A 205 -17.52 -8.92 -4.66
C VAL A 205 -18.22 -8.31 -5.87
N ALA A 206 -18.60 -7.03 -5.77
CA ALA A 206 -19.12 -6.22 -6.86
C ALA A 206 -18.04 -5.25 -7.35
N GLY A 207 -17.19 -5.71 -8.27
CA GLY A 207 -16.10 -4.91 -8.83
C GLY A 207 -15.40 -5.62 -9.98
N GLY A 208 -14.97 -4.85 -10.98
CA GLY A 208 -14.29 -5.34 -12.17
C GLY A 208 -13.14 -4.44 -12.59
N SER A 209 -12.22 -5.01 -13.37
CA SER A 209 -11.14 -4.27 -14.03
C SER A 209 -11.55 -4.00 -15.48
N PRO A 210 -11.45 -2.75 -15.97
CA PRO A 210 -11.62 -2.48 -17.38
C PRO A 210 -10.49 -3.19 -18.16
N GLY A 211 -10.82 -4.16 -19.02
CA GLY A 211 -9.85 -4.68 -20.01
C GLY A 211 -9.80 -6.19 -20.29
N SER A 212 -10.70 -7.04 -19.80
CA SER A 212 -10.68 -8.47 -20.19
C SER A 212 -11.40 -8.79 -21.52
N LEU A 213 -11.94 -7.80 -22.23
CA LEU A 213 -12.69 -7.96 -23.48
C LEU A 213 -11.92 -7.41 -24.71
N LEU A 214 -10.62 -7.67 -24.80
CA LEU A 214 -9.86 -7.59 -26.05
C LEU A 214 -9.47 -9.00 -26.50
#